data_AF-A0A2D5JN77-F1
#
_entry.id   AF-A0A2D5JN77-F1
#
_cell.length_a   1.000
_cell.length_b   1.000
_cell.length_c   1.000
_cell.angle_alpha   90.00
_cell.angle_beta   90.00
_cell.angle_gamma   90.00
#
_symmetry.space_group_name_H-M   'P 1'
#
loop_
_entity.id
_entity.type
_entity.pdbx_description
1 polymer ?
#
loop_
_entity_poly.entity_id
_entity_poly.type
_entity_poly.pdbx_seq_one_letter_code
_entity_poly.pdbx_strand_id
1 'polypeptide(L)'
;VSNVAVAFFNDVLMSIGIDNLAFFNIETFPYWSQLFVLFLLRDFIQYFIHRLLHRIPFLWNFHKVHHSVKEMGFAAHLRYHWMETIVYRTLEYIPLAFIGFGIDDFILVHLFTLAMGHFNHSNISIPLGIFKYIFNNPQMHIWHHGKKVPNKFGVNFGLTLSIWDYLFKTNYIPSNGRDIELGFESDEKFPTDFLGQEIYPLGQKK
;
A
#
# COMPACT_ATOMS: atom_id res chain seq x y z
N VAL A 1 10.81 22.17 -9.54
CA VAL A 1 10.76 20.70 -9.71
C VAL A 1 12.14 20.14 -9.40
N SER A 2 12.30 19.14 -8.53
CA SER A 2 13.60 18.45 -8.41
C SER A 2 13.77 17.60 -9.67
N ASN A 3 14.34 18.25 -10.69
CA ASN A 3 14.38 17.81 -12.07
C ASN A 3 15.19 16.53 -12.30
N VAL A 4 15.98 16.06 -11.34
CA VAL A 4 16.99 15.03 -11.60
C VAL A 4 16.40 13.63 -11.76
N ALA A 5 15.48 13.21 -10.89
CA ALA A 5 14.93 11.85 -10.96
C ALA A 5 13.97 11.68 -12.15
N VAL A 6 13.14 12.70 -12.41
CA VAL A 6 12.23 12.72 -13.55
C VAL A 6 13.02 12.84 -14.86
N ALA A 7 14.05 13.70 -14.93
CA ALA A 7 14.90 13.79 -16.11
C ALA A 7 15.68 12.50 -16.34
N PHE A 8 16.33 11.93 -15.32
CA PHE A 8 17.06 10.66 -15.44
C PHE A 8 16.16 9.53 -15.96
N PHE A 9 14.93 9.44 -15.44
CA PHE A 9 13.98 8.44 -15.88
C PHE A 9 13.54 8.68 -17.34
N ASN A 10 13.23 9.92 -17.70
CA ASN A 10 12.91 10.30 -19.08
C ASN A 10 14.08 10.00 -20.04
N ASP A 11 15.32 10.26 -19.62
CA ASP A 11 16.53 9.97 -20.39
C ASP A 11 16.70 8.46 -20.63
N VAL A 12 16.44 7.64 -19.60
CA VAL A 12 16.45 6.17 -19.74
C VAL A 12 15.37 5.70 -20.72
N LEU A 13 14.17 6.29 -20.67
CA LEU A 13 13.06 5.91 -21.54
C LEU A 13 13.30 6.31 -23.01
N MET A 14 13.81 7.53 -23.23
CA MET A 14 14.26 7.96 -24.56
C MET A 14 15.37 7.04 -25.09
N SER A 15 16.28 6.57 -24.22
CA SER A 15 17.36 5.66 -24.62
C SER A 15 16.87 4.30 -25.11
N ILE A 16 15.65 3.89 -24.74
CA ILE A 16 15.00 2.65 -25.20
C ILE A 16 13.89 2.91 -26.25
N GLY A 17 13.86 4.10 -26.86
CA GLY A 17 12.96 4.44 -27.96
C GLY A 17 11.53 4.75 -27.54
N ILE A 18 11.33 5.20 -26.30
CA ILE A 18 10.03 5.65 -25.81
C ILE A 18 10.03 7.18 -25.70
N ASP A 19 9.52 7.83 -26.75
CA ASP A 19 9.74 9.25 -27.00
C ASP A 19 8.58 10.15 -26.53
N ASN A 20 7.41 9.55 -26.25
CA ASN A 20 6.22 10.29 -25.86
C ASN A 20 5.29 9.42 -25.01
N LEU A 21 5.26 9.70 -23.70
CA LEU A 21 4.59 8.87 -22.71
C LEU A 21 3.33 9.50 -22.13
N ALA A 22 3.05 10.76 -22.48
CA ALA A 22 1.80 11.41 -22.15
C ALA A 22 0.66 10.78 -22.99
N PHE A 23 0.21 9.58 -22.59
CA PHE A 23 -0.88 8.86 -23.24
C PHE A 23 -2.21 9.62 -23.16
N PHE A 24 -2.30 10.57 -22.22
CA PHE A 24 -3.47 11.41 -21.98
C PHE A 24 -3.03 12.87 -21.82
N ASN A 25 -3.71 13.79 -22.49
CA ASN A 25 -3.57 15.24 -22.27
C ASN A 25 -4.18 15.64 -20.91
N ILE A 26 -3.72 15.04 -19.82
CA ILE A 26 -4.28 15.22 -18.47
C ILE A 26 -4.20 16.69 -18.03
N GLU A 27 -3.21 17.43 -18.54
CA GLU A 27 -3.04 18.87 -18.32
C GLU A 27 -4.25 19.69 -18.77
N THR A 28 -5.05 19.19 -19.72
CA THR A 28 -6.27 19.87 -20.20
C THR A 28 -7.48 19.68 -19.29
N PHE A 29 -7.41 18.76 -18.32
CA PHE A 29 -8.52 18.50 -17.42
C PHE A 29 -8.59 19.57 -16.33
N PRO A 30 -9.76 19.82 -15.72
CA PRO A 30 -9.83 20.63 -14.50
C PRO A 30 -8.89 20.07 -13.42
N TYR A 31 -8.21 20.94 -12.68
CA TYR A 31 -7.17 20.54 -11.72
C TYR A 31 -7.62 19.43 -10.74
N TRP A 32 -8.84 19.53 -10.20
CA TRP A 32 -9.40 18.51 -9.33
C TRP A 32 -9.61 17.15 -10.01
N SER A 33 -9.93 17.15 -11.30
CA SER A 33 -10.03 15.91 -12.09
C SER A 33 -8.64 15.29 -12.32
N GLN A 34 -7.61 16.11 -12.50
CA GLN A 34 -6.22 15.63 -12.57
C GLN A 34 -5.82 14.92 -11.27
N LEU A 35 -6.03 15.56 -10.12
CA LEU A 35 -5.75 14.99 -8.81
C LEU A 35 -6.56 13.70 -8.54
N PHE A 36 -7.83 13.67 -8.96
CA PHE A 36 -8.67 12.50 -8.81
C PHE A 36 -8.16 11.31 -9.65
N VAL A 37 -7.75 11.55 -10.90
CA VAL A 37 -7.15 10.52 -11.76
C VAL A 37 -5.82 10.02 -11.17
N LEU A 38 -4.95 10.94 -10.72
CA LEU A 38 -3.71 10.59 -10.02
C LEU A 38 -3.98 9.70 -8.80
N PHE A 39 -4.92 10.12 -7.95
CA PHE A 39 -5.32 9.36 -6.77
C PHE A 39 -5.82 7.96 -7.12
N LEU A 40 -6.75 7.82 -8.07
CA LEU A 40 -7.30 6.53 -8.47
C LEU A 40 -6.23 5.58 -9.01
N LEU A 41 -5.37 6.07 -9.91
CA LEU A 41 -4.30 5.27 -10.50
C LEU A 41 -3.30 4.84 -9.44
N ARG A 42 -2.87 5.77 -8.58
CA ARG A 42 -1.95 5.49 -7.49
C ARG A 42 -2.53 4.46 -6.52
N ASP A 43 -3.76 4.63 -6.06
CA ASP A 43 -4.39 3.70 -5.11
C ASP A 43 -4.57 2.31 -5.73
N PHE A 44 -4.92 2.24 -7.02
CA PHE A 44 -4.98 0.97 -7.77
C PHE A 44 -3.61 0.28 -7.86
N ILE A 45 -2.56 1.02 -8.21
CA ILE A 45 -1.19 0.47 -8.26
C ILE A 45 -0.77 -0.04 -6.87
N GLN A 46 -0.99 0.76 -5.83
CA GLN A 46 -0.66 0.38 -4.46
C GLN A 46 -1.42 -0.86 -4.00
N TYR A 47 -2.69 -1.02 -4.38
CA TYR A 47 -3.45 -2.24 -4.13
C TYR A 47 -2.76 -3.48 -4.71
N PHE A 48 -2.24 -3.41 -5.94
CA PHE A 48 -1.50 -4.53 -6.54
C PHE A 48 -0.13 -4.77 -5.92
N ILE A 49 0.61 -3.70 -5.58
CA ILE A 49 1.88 -3.83 -4.85
C ILE A 49 1.64 -4.51 -3.51
N HIS A 50 0.59 -4.13 -2.79
CA HIS A 50 0.26 -4.73 -1.50
C HIS A 50 -0.04 -6.23 -1.63
N ARG A 51 -0.81 -6.62 -2.66
CA ARG A 51 -1.01 -8.05 -2.99
C ARG A 51 0.29 -8.76 -3.35
N LEU A 52 1.22 -8.08 -4.01
CA LEU A 52 2.53 -8.63 -4.36
C LEU A 52 3.36 -8.91 -3.12
N LEU A 53 3.36 -8.00 -2.14
CA LEU A 53 4.03 -8.16 -0.84
C LEU A 53 3.53 -9.41 -0.11
N HIS A 54 2.24 -9.71 -0.19
CA HIS A 54 1.66 -10.90 0.44
C HIS A 54 1.83 -12.20 -0.36
N ARG A 55 2.02 -12.12 -1.69
CA ARG A 55 2.10 -13.30 -2.57
C ARG A 55 3.52 -13.79 -2.81
N ILE A 56 4.49 -12.89 -2.89
CA ILE A 56 5.88 -13.25 -3.19
C ILE A 56 6.61 -13.50 -1.87
N PRO A 57 7.12 -14.72 -1.59
CA PRO A 57 7.76 -15.04 -0.31
C PRO A 57 8.92 -14.11 0.04
N PHE A 58 9.71 -13.69 -0.95
CA PHE A 58 10.80 -12.72 -0.76
C PHE A 58 10.29 -11.36 -0.25
N LEU A 59 9.23 -10.83 -0.86
CA LEU A 59 8.66 -9.55 -0.47
C LEU A 59 7.92 -9.62 0.86
N TRP A 60 7.26 -10.75 1.11
CA TRP A 60 6.59 -11.02 2.38
C TRP A 60 7.55 -10.93 3.56
N ASN A 61 8.81 -11.33 3.39
CA ASN A 61 9.79 -11.23 4.48
C ASN A 61 10.04 -9.78 4.95
N PHE A 62 9.93 -8.79 4.07
CA PHE A 62 9.96 -7.37 4.48
C PHE A 62 8.66 -6.99 5.19
N HIS A 63 7.53 -7.37 4.59
CA HIS A 63 6.20 -7.01 5.06
C HIS A 63 5.80 -7.66 6.40
N LYS A 64 6.47 -8.74 6.82
CA LYS A 64 6.31 -9.34 8.16
C LYS A 64 6.53 -8.35 9.31
N VAL A 65 7.42 -7.35 9.15
CA VAL A 65 7.62 -6.33 10.19
C VAL A 65 6.32 -5.57 10.45
N HIS A 66 5.61 -5.23 9.38
CA HIS A 66 4.30 -4.60 9.44
C HIS A 66 3.24 -5.50 10.09
N HIS A 67 3.17 -6.76 9.68
CA HIS A 67 2.22 -7.73 10.22
C HIS A 67 2.60 -8.31 11.59
N SER A 68 3.76 -7.97 12.15
CA SER A 68 4.20 -8.44 13.46
C SER A 68 3.49 -7.75 14.63
N VAL A 69 2.65 -6.76 14.35
CA VAL A 69 1.94 -5.98 15.37
C VAL A 69 0.97 -6.87 16.17
N LYS A 70 0.94 -6.66 17.48
CA LYS A 70 0.05 -7.37 18.40
C LYS A 70 -1.16 -6.56 18.83
N GLU A 71 -1.10 -5.25 18.60
CA GLU A 71 -2.16 -4.31 18.89
C GLU A 71 -2.30 -3.36 17.70
N MET A 72 -3.54 -3.08 17.33
CA MET A 72 -3.84 -2.12 16.26
C MET A 72 -3.83 -0.70 16.83
N GLY A 73 -3.12 0.20 16.18
CA GLY A 73 -3.05 1.62 16.54
C GLY A 73 -2.39 2.43 15.43
N PHE A 74 -2.58 3.75 15.42
CA PHE A 74 -2.08 4.60 14.31
C PHE A 74 -0.57 4.45 14.05
N ALA A 75 0.21 4.09 15.09
CA ALA A 75 1.64 3.84 15.00
C ALA A 75 1.99 2.52 14.29
N ALA A 76 1.09 1.52 14.29
CA ALA A 76 1.25 0.28 13.53
C ALA A 76 1.40 0.56 12.02
N HIS A 77 0.76 1.62 11.52
CA HIS A 77 0.92 2.07 10.14
C HIS A 77 2.38 2.40 9.79
N LEU A 78 3.14 2.94 10.74
CA LEU A 78 4.53 3.39 10.53
C LEU A 78 5.57 2.31 10.85
N ARG A 79 5.12 1.14 11.31
CA ARG A 79 5.98 0.00 11.60
C ARG A 79 6.06 -0.85 10.35
N TYR A 80 7.13 -0.71 9.58
CA TYR A 80 7.38 -1.48 8.36
C TYR A 80 8.88 -1.50 8.07
N HIS A 81 9.32 -2.46 7.26
CA HIS A 81 10.71 -2.57 6.87
C HIS A 81 11.03 -1.51 5.78
N TRP A 82 12.16 -0.79 5.85
CA TRP A 82 12.46 0.29 4.89
C TRP A 82 12.45 -0.15 3.42
N MET A 83 12.84 -1.40 3.13
CA MET A 83 12.75 -1.98 1.78
C MET A 83 11.34 -1.96 1.18
N GLU A 84 10.28 -1.98 2.01
CA GLU A 84 8.91 -1.80 1.52
C GLU A 84 8.75 -0.43 0.84
N THR A 85 9.39 0.61 1.38
CA THR A 85 9.41 1.93 0.74
C THR A 85 10.06 1.86 -0.63
N ILE A 86 11.19 1.16 -0.78
CA ILE A 86 11.84 1.00 -2.09
C ILE A 86 10.93 0.27 -3.08
N VAL A 87 10.28 -0.81 -2.65
CA VAL A 87 9.35 -1.59 -3.49
C VAL A 87 8.16 -0.73 -3.92
N TYR A 88 7.49 -0.07 -2.97
CA TYR A 88 6.37 0.82 -3.26
C TYR A 88 6.79 1.94 -4.20
N ARG A 89 7.84 2.71 -3.87
CA ARG A 89 8.25 3.86 -4.67
C ARG A 89 8.71 3.46 -6.06
N THR A 90 9.46 2.38 -6.21
CA THR A 90 9.91 1.93 -7.53
C THR A 90 8.74 1.51 -8.41
N LEU A 91 7.83 0.68 -7.88
CA LEU A 91 6.69 0.17 -8.65
C LEU A 91 5.58 1.20 -8.87
N GLU A 92 5.47 2.21 -7.99
CA GLU A 92 4.52 3.31 -8.09
C GLU A 92 5.01 4.42 -9.04
N TYR A 93 6.28 4.82 -8.95
CA TYR A 93 6.77 5.94 -9.76
C TYR A 93 6.97 5.58 -11.23
N ILE A 94 7.36 4.34 -11.56
CA ILE A 94 7.49 3.91 -12.96
C ILE A 94 6.22 4.23 -13.77
N PRO A 95 5.03 3.74 -13.39
CA PRO A 95 3.81 4.02 -14.15
C PRO A 95 3.34 5.47 -14.06
N LEU A 96 3.55 6.15 -12.92
CA LEU A 96 3.03 7.51 -12.71
C LEU A 96 3.90 8.60 -13.33
N ALA A 97 5.21 8.36 -13.50
CA ALA A 97 6.10 9.28 -14.19
C ALA A 97 5.70 9.51 -15.66
N PHE A 98 4.98 8.55 -16.25
CA PHE A 98 4.47 8.65 -17.63
C PHE A 98 3.33 9.67 -17.81
N ILE A 99 2.66 10.10 -16.74
CA ILE A 99 1.38 10.83 -16.84
C ILE A 99 1.56 12.34 -16.69
N GLY A 100 2.77 12.82 -16.35
CA GLY A 100 3.11 14.26 -16.35
C GLY A 100 2.62 15.04 -15.12
N PHE A 101 2.25 14.38 -14.02
CA PHE A 101 1.85 15.07 -12.79
C PHE A 101 3.01 15.81 -12.11
N GLY A 102 2.72 16.96 -11.51
CA GLY A 102 3.70 17.73 -10.75
C GLY A 102 4.00 17.12 -9.38
N ILE A 103 5.19 17.38 -8.83
CA ILE A 103 5.58 16.89 -7.50
C ILE A 103 4.62 17.34 -6.39
N ASP A 104 4.06 18.55 -6.52
CA ASP A 104 3.12 19.10 -5.55
C ASP A 104 1.80 18.30 -5.54
N ASP A 105 1.35 17.83 -6.71
CA ASP A 105 0.16 16.97 -6.85
C ASP A 105 0.38 15.62 -6.15
N PHE A 106 1.56 15.02 -6.34
CA PHE A 106 1.95 13.80 -5.64
C PHE A 106 1.96 13.99 -4.13
N ILE A 107 2.48 15.13 -3.63
CA ILE A 107 2.52 15.42 -2.20
C ILE A 107 1.08 15.52 -1.64
N LEU A 108 0.19 16.26 -2.31
CA LEU A 108 -1.20 16.41 -1.88
C LEU A 108 -1.93 15.06 -1.80
N VAL A 109 -1.85 14.25 -2.85
CA VAL A 109 -2.44 12.91 -2.87
C VAL A 109 -1.79 12.01 -1.83
N HIS A 110 -0.46 12.10 -1.66
CA HIS A 110 0.25 11.31 -0.66
C HIS A 110 -0.22 11.62 0.75
N LEU A 111 -0.33 12.90 1.13
CA LEU A 111 -0.80 13.33 2.45
C LEU A 111 -2.21 12.81 2.74
N PHE A 112 -3.12 12.88 1.77
CA PHE A 112 -4.46 12.32 1.91
C PHE A 112 -4.43 10.81 2.18
N THR A 113 -3.69 10.05 1.36
CA THR A 113 -3.59 8.59 1.55
C THR A 113 -2.85 8.19 2.82
N LEU A 114 -1.88 9.00 3.27
CA LEU A 114 -1.19 8.79 4.55
C LEU A 114 -2.17 8.93 5.72
N ALA A 115 -3.02 9.95 5.69
CA ALA A 115 -4.08 10.14 6.68
C ALA A 115 -5.07 8.95 6.68
N MET A 116 -5.45 8.47 5.50
CA MET A 116 -6.29 7.27 5.36
C MET A 116 -5.59 6.00 5.89
N GLY A 117 -4.30 5.84 5.66
CA GLY A 117 -3.52 4.74 6.23
C GLY A 117 -3.48 4.79 7.76
N HIS A 118 -3.29 5.97 8.36
CA HIS A 118 -3.38 6.12 9.82
C HIS A 118 -4.79 5.83 10.34
N PHE A 119 -5.81 6.28 9.62
CA PHE A 119 -7.20 5.99 9.94
C PHE A 119 -7.45 4.48 9.95
N ASN A 120 -7.04 3.74 8.92
CA ASN A 120 -7.23 2.30 8.82
C ASN A 120 -6.53 1.52 9.94
N HIS A 121 -5.39 2.00 10.45
CA HIS A 121 -4.69 1.36 11.56
C HIS A 121 -5.15 1.89 12.93
N SER A 122 -6.07 2.85 12.99
CA SER A 122 -6.52 3.38 14.27
C SER A 122 -7.32 2.36 15.08
N ASN A 123 -7.24 2.42 16.41
CA ASN A 123 -8.08 1.63 17.30
C ASN A 123 -9.49 2.24 17.47
N ILE A 124 -10.07 2.71 16.36
CA ILE A 124 -11.38 3.35 16.34
C ILE A 124 -12.35 2.41 15.64
N SER A 125 -13.56 2.27 16.17
CA SER A 125 -14.62 1.49 15.52
C SER A 125 -15.66 2.42 14.93
N ILE A 126 -15.63 2.61 13.61
CA ILE A 126 -16.60 3.41 12.87
C ILE A 126 -17.28 2.51 11.83
N PRO A 127 -18.57 2.17 12.00
CA PRO A 127 -19.31 1.43 11.00
C PRO A 127 -19.61 2.35 9.80
N LEU A 128 -18.89 2.16 8.69
CA LEU A 128 -19.06 2.97 7.48
C LEU A 128 -20.35 2.69 6.69
N GLY A 129 -21.16 1.70 7.09
CA GLY A 129 -22.41 1.36 6.39
C GLY A 129 -22.15 1.02 4.93
N ILE A 130 -22.76 1.76 4.00
CA ILE A 130 -22.56 1.56 2.55
C ILE A 130 -21.17 2.03 2.10
N PHE A 131 -20.55 2.99 2.79
CA PHE A 131 -19.27 3.54 2.38
C PHE A 131 -18.12 2.53 2.50
N LYS A 132 -18.33 1.43 3.22
CA LYS A 132 -17.36 0.32 3.29
C LYS A 132 -17.07 -0.33 1.94
N TYR A 133 -17.94 -0.16 0.93
CA TYR A 133 -17.73 -0.67 -0.43
C TYR A 133 -16.82 0.23 -1.27
N ILE A 134 -16.55 1.44 -0.79
CA ILE A 134 -15.74 2.45 -1.47
C ILE A 134 -14.44 2.66 -0.70
N PHE A 135 -14.52 2.89 0.62
CA PHE A 135 -13.38 3.22 1.47
C PHE A 135 -12.99 2.08 2.41
N ASN A 136 -11.69 1.87 2.55
CA ASN A 136 -11.15 1.07 3.64
C ASN A 136 -11.33 1.81 4.99
N ASN A 137 -11.26 1.07 6.09
CA ASN A 137 -11.51 1.53 7.45
C ASN A 137 -10.90 0.56 8.47
N PRO A 138 -10.82 0.95 9.76
CA PRO A 138 -10.31 0.08 10.83
C PRO A 138 -10.89 -1.33 10.88
N GLN A 139 -12.22 -1.47 10.69
CA GLN A 139 -12.88 -2.76 10.83
C GLN A 139 -12.51 -3.73 9.71
N MET A 140 -12.18 -3.20 8.53
CA MET A 140 -11.73 -4.01 7.39
C MET A 140 -10.22 -4.27 7.48
N HIS A 141 -9.43 -3.25 7.81
CA HIS A 141 -7.97 -3.35 7.87
C HIS A 141 -7.46 -4.18 9.05
N ILE A 142 -8.19 -4.25 10.16
CA ILE A 142 -7.79 -5.15 11.25
C ILE A 142 -7.80 -6.63 10.82
N TRP A 143 -8.78 -7.04 9.99
CA TRP A 143 -8.81 -8.39 9.43
C TRP A 143 -7.67 -8.66 8.45
N HIS A 144 -7.14 -7.63 7.78
CA HIS A 144 -5.94 -7.76 6.96
C HIS A 144 -4.73 -8.20 7.80
N HIS A 145 -4.62 -7.67 9.03
CA HIS A 145 -3.58 -8.01 10.01
C HIS A 145 -3.87 -9.26 10.83
N GLY A 146 -5.03 -9.90 10.64
CA GLY A 146 -5.43 -11.07 11.40
C GLY A 146 -4.51 -12.27 11.13
N LYS A 147 -4.05 -12.92 12.20
CA LYS A 147 -3.19 -14.11 12.11
C LYS A 147 -3.87 -15.28 11.39
N LYS A 148 -5.18 -15.40 11.55
CA LYS A 148 -6.01 -16.45 10.91
C LYS A 148 -7.04 -15.82 10.01
N VAL A 149 -6.75 -15.85 8.71
CA VAL A 149 -7.61 -15.36 7.63
C VAL A 149 -7.91 -16.50 6.64
N PRO A 150 -9.04 -16.46 5.92
CA PRO A 150 -9.47 -17.57 5.06
C PRO A 150 -8.54 -17.83 3.86
N ASN A 151 -7.70 -16.86 3.49
CA ASN A 151 -6.76 -16.97 2.40
C ASN A 151 -5.33 -16.84 2.94
N LYS A 152 -4.48 -17.84 2.65
CA LYS A 152 -3.08 -17.87 3.08
C LYS A 152 -2.23 -16.70 2.57
N PHE A 153 -2.69 -15.99 1.54
CA PHE A 153 -2.04 -14.80 1.00
C PHE A 153 -2.66 -13.50 1.50
N GLY A 154 -3.51 -13.53 2.53
CA GLY A 154 -4.15 -12.34 3.07
C GLY A 154 -5.50 -11.99 2.43
N VAL A 155 -6.11 -10.94 2.96
CA VAL A 155 -7.44 -10.38 2.61
C VAL A 155 -7.40 -8.86 2.78
N ASN A 156 -8.36 -8.12 2.22
CA ASN A 156 -8.52 -6.66 2.41
C ASN A 156 -7.24 -5.84 2.12
N PHE A 157 -6.77 -5.83 0.87
CA PHE A 157 -5.51 -5.18 0.49
C PHE A 157 -5.66 -3.69 0.14
N GLY A 158 -6.87 -3.17 0.00
CA GLY A 158 -7.11 -1.76 -0.29
C GLY A 158 -6.45 -0.85 0.75
N LEU A 159 -5.71 0.17 0.33
CA LEU A 159 -5.08 1.12 1.27
C LEU A 159 -5.96 2.34 1.50
N THR A 160 -6.56 2.91 0.46
CA THR A 160 -7.60 3.94 0.63
C THR A 160 -8.96 3.40 0.22
N LEU A 161 -9.04 2.81 -0.97
CA LEU A 161 -10.30 2.31 -1.51
C LEU A 161 -10.43 0.80 -1.29
N SER A 162 -11.52 0.40 -0.67
CA SER A 162 -11.90 -1.01 -0.52
C SER A 162 -12.58 -1.56 -1.77
N ILE A 163 -12.97 -0.69 -2.72
CA ILE A 163 -13.64 -1.11 -3.97
C ILE A 163 -12.85 -2.19 -4.70
N TRP A 164 -11.52 -2.11 -4.68
CA TRP A 164 -10.63 -3.10 -5.28
C TRP A 164 -10.81 -4.48 -4.64
N ASP A 165 -10.97 -4.54 -3.32
CA ASP A 165 -11.19 -5.80 -2.62
C ASP A 165 -12.51 -6.46 -3.01
N TYR A 166 -13.55 -5.67 -3.24
CA TYR A 166 -14.84 -6.18 -3.72
C TYR A 166 -14.76 -6.61 -5.19
N LEU A 167 -14.10 -5.83 -6.05
CA LEU A 167 -13.94 -6.14 -7.47
C LEU A 167 -13.10 -7.41 -7.68
N PHE A 168 -12.02 -7.57 -6.93
CA PHE A 168 -11.12 -8.73 -7.05
C PHE A 168 -11.41 -9.85 -6.04
N LYS A 169 -12.51 -9.75 -5.29
CA LYS A 169 -13.00 -10.76 -4.33
C LYS A 169 -11.98 -11.14 -3.26
N THR A 170 -11.31 -10.15 -2.69
CA THR A 170 -10.37 -10.28 -1.57
C THR A 170 -10.92 -9.71 -0.27
N ASN A 171 -12.17 -9.20 -0.28
CA ASN A 171 -12.83 -8.66 0.90
C ASN A 171 -13.18 -9.75 1.94
N TYR A 172 -12.96 -9.47 3.22
CA TYR A 172 -13.31 -10.35 4.34
C TYR A 172 -13.56 -9.55 5.63
N ILE A 173 -14.81 -9.49 6.08
CA ILE A 173 -15.21 -8.76 7.31
C ILE A 173 -16.31 -9.55 8.02
N PRO A 174 -15.97 -10.65 8.73
CA PRO A 174 -16.96 -11.49 9.40
C PRO A 174 -17.53 -10.83 10.68
N SER A 175 -16.77 -9.91 11.30
CA SER A 175 -17.22 -9.10 12.45
C SER A 175 -16.42 -7.79 12.53
N ASN A 176 -16.61 -7.01 13.59
CA ASN A 176 -15.90 -5.74 13.79
C ASN A 176 -14.39 -5.86 14.06
N GLY A 177 -13.89 -7.09 14.30
CA GLY A 177 -12.47 -7.40 14.42
C GLY A 177 -11.74 -6.90 15.68
N ARG A 178 -12.44 -6.39 16.71
CA ARG A 178 -11.80 -5.77 17.90
C ARG A 178 -10.87 -6.69 18.68
N ASP A 179 -11.21 -7.98 18.78
CA ASP A 179 -10.56 -8.94 19.69
C ASP A 179 -9.95 -10.12 18.92
N ILE A 180 -9.46 -9.88 17.70
CA ILE A 180 -8.82 -10.93 16.90
C ILE A 180 -7.33 -11.01 17.20
N GLU A 181 -6.75 -12.20 17.11
CA GLU A 181 -5.31 -12.38 17.18
C GLU A 181 -4.66 -11.78 15.92
N LEU A 182 -3.81 -10.76 16.12
CA LEU A 182 -3.01 -10.14 15.06
C LEU A 182 -1.69 -10.87 14.90
N GLY A 183 -1.16 -10.86 13.68
CA GLY A 183 0.09 -11.53 13.39
C GLY A 183 0.12 -12.28 12.07
N PHE A 184 1.02 -13.25 12.01
CA PHE A 184 1.10 -14.22 10.94
C PHE A 184 1.52 -15.59 11.47
N GLU A 185 1.48 -16.61 10.61
CA GLU A 185 1.85 -17.98 11.00
C GLU A 185 3.31 -18.05 11.49
N SER A 186 3.52 -18.67 12.65
CA SER A 186 4.82 -18.78 13.33
C SER A 186 5.47 -17.45 13.72
N ASP A 187 4.68 -16.39 13.92
CA ASP A 187 5.19 -15.07 14.30
C ASP A 187 5.83 -15.04 15.70
N GLU A 188 5.58 -16.02 16.55
CA GLU A 188 6.28 -16.20 17.82
C GLU A 188 7.79 -16.48 17.68
N LYS A 189 8.22 -16.90 16.47
CA LYS A 189 9.64 -17.10 16.12
C LYS A 189 10.25 -15.90 15.41
N PHE A 190 9.46 -14.87 15.11
CA PHE A 190 9.94 -13.68 14.43
C PHE A 190 10.75 -12.81 15.40
N PRO A 191 11.88 -12.21 14.97
CA PRO A 191 12.67 -11.34 15.83
C PRO A 191 11.82 -10.20 16.39
N THR A 192 12.05 -9.85 17.65
CA THR A 192 11.32 -8.77 18.33
C THR A 192 12.13 -7.47 18.39
N ASP A 193 13.45 -7.56 18.28
CA ASP A 193 14.34 -6.41 18.23
C ASP A 193 14.48 -5.84 16.81
N PHE A 194 14.84 -4.56 16.73
CA PHE A 194 14.96 -3.82 15.48
C PHE A 194 15.99 -4.47 14.53
N LEU A 195 17.19 -4.76 15.01
CA LEU A 195 18.26 -5.29 14.16
C LEU A 195 17.89 -6.67 13.59
N GLY A 196 17.32 -7.54 14.42
CA GLY A 196 16.83 -8.84 14.01
C GLY A 196 15.77 -8.75 12.91
N GLN A 197 14.84 -7.80 13.01
CA GLN A 197 13.79 -7.56 12.01
C GLN A 197 14.35 -7.04 10.68
N GLU A 198 15.36 -6.17 10.73
CA GLU A 198 16.01 -5.58 9.56
C GLU A 198 16.86 -6.58 8.77
N ILE A 199 17.53 -7.51 9.45
CA ILE A 199 18.35 -8.53 8.78
C ILE A 199 17.57 -9.81 8.48
N TYR A 200 16.35 -9.96 9.02
CA TYR A 200 15.53 -11.17 8.86
C TYR A 200 15.38 -11.62 7.39
N PRO A 201 15.11 -10.73 6.42
CA PRO A 201 14.98 -11.11 5.01
C PRO A 201 16.24 -11.72 4.40
N LEU A 202 17.43 -11.39 4.92
CA LEU A 202 18.72 -11.88 4.43
C LEU A 202 19.03 -13.31 4.90
N GLY A 203 18.49 -13.70 6.06
CA GLY A 203 18.74 -15.01 6.68
C GLY A 203 17.82 -16.14 6.22
N GLN A 204 16.80 -15.86 5.39
CA GLN A 204 15.87 -16.87 4.91
C GLN A 204 16.53 -17.73 3.82
N LYS A 205 16.82 -18.99 4.13
CA LYS A 205 17.18 -19.99 3.13
C LYS A 205 15.94 -20.34 2.30
N LYS A 206 16.10 -20.42 0.98
CA LYS A 206 15.06 -20.80 0.02
C LYS A 206 14.50 -22.19 0.31
#